data_AF-A0A2V4BXF3-F1
#
_entry.id   AF-A0A2V4BXF3-F1
#
_cell.length_a   1.000
_cell.length_b   1.000
_cell.length_c   1.000
_cell.angle_alpha   90.00
_cell.angle_beta   90.00
_cell.angle_gamma   90.00
#
_symmetry.space_group_name_H-M   'P 1'
#
loop_
_entity.id
_entity.type
_entity.pdbx_description
1 polymer ?
#
loop_
_entity_poly.entity_id
_entity_poly.type
_entity_poly.pdbx_seq_one_letter_code
_entity_poly.pdbx_strand_id
1 'polypeptide(L)'
;MIDVSSVAASFIGADAIPETIGLMYSVKRKDALSTALYTSAIVLPVIASGELRVGQKLAGKLTKDSKIFFRGFVYTLQADGKLAKLSTTYKRGRLLEFFNLSDKTVTTAELDAFAKAFKEGKIANAEIKEVLNESDDIARAIKFKEANNYGKITSTDELIAFLDNVNELTTVTQLEEKGIKSFFRGTTRNKIDNSLFPGSTNAQIGGMSASTDPVKSTIFSIESATQYGGSKGVLQMGLPIDLKNITLSAPNRRVDIELEIIFNTSAENFAKTSKIEISVENARKVVKEVFGIDLPSSLTRDSADHLLRTLPASSLDKSLEFYQKAIKYNGL
;
A
#
# COMPACT_ATOMS: atom_id res chain seq x y z
N MET A 1 -30.07 5.66 23.15
CA MET A 1 -28.74 5.89 22.53
C MET A 1 -28.08 4.53 22.53
N ILE A 2 -28.08 3.83 21.39
CA ILE A 2 -27.50 2.48 21.28
C ILE A 2 -26.03 2.68 20.98
N ASP A 3 -25.18 2.10 21.82
CA ASP A 3 -23.73 2.19 21.74
C ASP A 3 -23.22 1.42 20.52
N VAL A 4 -23.04 2.14 19.42
CA VAL A 4 -22.61 1.65 18.09
C VAL A 4 -21.27 0.90 18.16
N SER A 5 -20.46 1.20 19.18
CA SER A 5 -19.17 0.58 19.46
C SER A 5 -19.29 -0.90 19.84
N SER A 6 -20.36 -1.27 20.54
CA SER A 6 -20.55 -2.63 21.07
C SER A 6 -21.05 -3.63 20.02
N VAL A 7 -21.77 -3.16 19.01
CA VAL A 7 -22.27 -4.01 17.92
C VAL A 7 -21.15 -4.38 16.95
N ALA A 8 -20.24 -3.45 16.65
CA ALA A 8 -19.10 -3.70 15.75
C ALA A 8 -18.12 -4.79 16.27
N ALA A 9 -18.04 -4.99 17.58
CA ALA A 9 -17.07 -5.89 18.20
C ALA A 9 -17.45 -7.40 18.15
N SER A 10 -18.64 -7.77 17.66
CA SER A 10 -19.18 -9.13 17.84
C SER A 10 -19.19 -10.03 16.59
N PHE A 11 -18.59 -9.61 15.47
CA PHE A 11 -18.73 -10.33 14.18
C PHE A 11 -17.47 -11.07 13.73
N ILE A 12 -17.32 -12.31 14.22
CA ILE A 12 -16.36 -13.28 13.68
C ILE A 12 -17.03 -14.04 12.53
N GLY A 13 -16.88 -13.52 11.31
CA GLY A 13 -17.28 -14.17 10.06
C GLY A 13 -17.00 -13.28 8.85
N ALA A 14 -16.66 -13.83 7.68
CA ALA A 14 -16.55 -13.04 6.43
C ALA A 14 -17.92 -12.50 5.98
N ASP A 15 -19.00 -13.12 6.44
CA ASP A 15 -20.39 -12.90 6.02
C ASP A 15 -21.11 -11.68 6.65
N ALA A 16 -20.43 -10.88 7.47
CA ALA A 16 -21.01 -9.69 8.13
C ALA A 16 -20.29 -8.37 7.76
N ILE A 17 -19.22 -8.45 6.97
CA ILE A 17 -18.39 -7.28 6.63
C ILE A 17 -19.16 -6.27 5.77
N PRO A 18 -19.81 -6.66 4.65
CA PRO A 18 -20.53 -5.71 3.81
C PRO A 18 -21.68 -5.02 4.55
N GLU A 19 -22.37 -5.73 5.43
CA GLU A 19 -23.46 -5.19 6.24
C GLU A 19 -22.95 -4.19 7.27
N THR A 20 -21.80 -4.48 7.90
CA THR A 20 -21.16 -3.57 8.86
C THR A 20 -20.67 -2.30 8.16
N ILE A 21 -20.07 -2.43 6.96
CA ILE A 21 -19.68 -1.29 6.11
C ILE A 21 -20.90 -0.46 5.74
N GLY A 22 -21.94 -1.10 5.21
CA GLY A 22 -23.18 -0.45 4.81
C GLY A 22 -23.86 0.27 5.96
N LEU A 23 -23.90 -0.35 7.15
CA LEU A 23 -24.44 0.26 8.36
C LEU A 23 -23.65 1.50 8.76
N MET A 24 -22.32 1.38 8.90
CA MET A 24 -21.46 2.50 9.28
C MET A 24 -21.57 3.67 8.30
N TYR A 25 -21.64 3.38 7.00
CA TYR A 25 -21.80 4.38 5.96
C TYR A 25 -23.17 5.07 6.03
N SER A 26 -24.24 4.30 6.24
CA SER A 26 -25.62 4.81 6.33
C SER A 26 -25.84 5.69 7.56
N VAL A 27 -25.29 5.28 8.72
CA VAL A 27 -25.31 6.06 9.96
C VAL A 27 -24.59 7.40 9.76
N LYS A 28 -23.41 7.37 9.12
CA LYS A 28 -22.62 8.58 8.84
C LYS A 28 -23.34 9.59 7.94
N ARG A 29 -24.16 9.10 7.00
CA ARG A 29 -24.97 9.94 6.11
C ARG A 29 -26.33 10.35 6.68
N LYS A 30 -26.67 9.91 7.90
CA LYS A 30 -28.00 10.06 8.49
C LYS A 30 -29.11 9.46 7.61
N ASP A 31 -28.79 8.42 6.85
CA ASP A 31 -29.74 7.70 6.01
C ASP A 31 -30.49 6.67 6.88
N ALA A 32 -31.64 7.08 7.40
CA ALA A 32 -32.42 6.30 8.36
C ALA A 32 -32.94 4.97 7.77
N LEU A 33 -33.23 4.93 6.46
CA LEU A 33 -33.75 3.74 5.79
C LEU A 33 -32.64 2.71 5.60
N SER A 34 -31.50 3.12 5.06
CA SER A 34 -30.35 2.24 4.85
C SER A 34 -29.77 1.77 6.19
N THR A 35 -29.76 2.64 7.21
CA THR A 35 -29.37 2.27 8.59
C THR A 35 -30.27 1.17 9.15
N ALA A 36 -31.59 1.28 8.99
CA ALA A 36 -32.52 0.26 9.45
C ALA A 36 -32.38 -1.07 8.68
N LEU A 37 -32.12 -1.00 7.37
CA LEU A 37 -31.89 -2.17 6.53
C LEU A 37 -30.61 -2.92 6.94
N TYR A 38 -29.48 -2.23 7.07
CA TYR A 38 -28.25 -2.87 7.50
C TYR A 38 -28.30 -3.34 8.96
N THR A 39 -28.91 -2.57 9.86
CA THR A 39 -29.12 -3.01 11.26
C THR A 39 -29.96 -4.27 11.33
N SER A 40 -31.03 -4.38 10.53
CA SER A 40 -31.88 -5.59 10.52
C SER A 40 -31.16 -6.78 9.87
N ALA A 41 -30.37 -6.57 8.82
CA ALA A 41 -29.50 -7.60 8.23
C ALA A 41 -28.42 -8.11 9.20
N ILE A 42 -27.96 -7.26 10.13
CA ILE A 42 -26.98 -7.59 11.18
C ILE A 42 -27.61 -8.29 12.39
N VAL A 43 -28.86 -7.95 12.74
CA VAL A 43 -29.56 -8.47 13.93
C VAL A 43 -30.30 -9.79 13.65
N LEU A 44 -30.80 -10.01 12.43
CA LEU A 44 -31.47 -11.24 12.03
C LEU A 44 -30.64 -12.54 12.24
N PRO A 45 -29.30 -12.55 12.08
CA PRO A 45 -28.45 -13.70 12.37
C PRO A 45 -28.35 -14.09 13.85
N VAL A 46 -28.65 -13.19 14.80
CA VAL A 46 -28.53 -13.49 16.26
C VAL A 46 -29.70 -14.35 16.75
N ILE A 47 -30.81 -14.39 16.01
CA ILE A 47 -32.05 -15.06 16.43
C ILE A 47 -32.41 -16.21 15.47
N ALA A 48 -31.39 -16.92 14.98
CA ALA A 48 -31.54 -18.12 14.15
C ALA A 48 -31.57 -19.43 14.96
N SER A 49 -32.11 -19.40 16.19
CA SER A 49 -32.55 -20.60 16.89
C SER A 49 -34.08 -20.58 16.97
N GLY A 50 -34.73 -21.23 16.00
CA GLY A 50 -36.12 -21.73 16.06
C GLY A 50 -37.19 -20.75 16.57
N GLU A 51 -38.05 -20.30 15.67
CA GLU A 51 -39.27 -19.50 15.92
C GLU A 51 -39.06 -18.00 16.18
N LEU A 52 -38.90 -17.26 15.09
CA LEU A 52 -38.95 -15.81 15.15
C LEU A 52 -40.39 -15.29 14.98
N ARG A 53 -41.14 -15.20 16.08
CA ARG A 53 -42.29 -14.28 16.21
C ARG A 53 -41.81 -12.84 16.46
N VAL A 54 -40.91 -12.31 15.62
CA VAL A 54 -40.47 -10.92 15.74
C VAL A 54 -41.29 -10.05 14.79
N GLY A 55 -42.37 -9.52 15.36
CA GLY A 55 -42.96 -8.23 15.02
C GLY A 55 -43.59 -8.11 13.63
N GLN A 56 -44.91 -8.31 13.56
CA GLN A 56 -45.77 -7.88 12.44
C GLN A 56 -45.52 -6.41 12.00
N LYS A 57 -44.99 -5.56 12.90
CA LYS A 57 -44.60 -4.17 12.59
C LYS A 57 -43.34 -4.01 11.73
N LEU A 58 -42.38 -4.94 11.78
CA LEU A 58 -41.19 -4.92 10.92
C LEU A 58 -41.47 -5.57 9.56
N ALA A 59 -42.25 -6.65 9.56
CA ALA A 59 -42.73 -7.30 8.34
C ALA A 59 -43.58 -6.35 7.47
N GLY A 60 -44.34 -5.42 8.06
CA GLY A 60 -45.09 -4.41 7.32
C GLY A 60 -44.24 -3.30 6.67
N LYS A 61 -42.95 -3.19 7.01
CA LYS A 61 -42.01 -2.21 6.41
C LYS A 61 -41.05 -2.81 5.40
N LEU A 62 -40.89 -4.14 5.40
CA LEU A 62 -40.14 -4.86 4.37
C LEU A 62 -41.09 -5.14 3.21
N THR A 63 -40.80 -4.60 2.03
CA THR A 63 -41.63 -4.81 0.84
C THR A 63 -41.63 -6.28 0.43
N LYS A 64 -42.67 -6.72 -0.29
CA LYS A 64 -42.97 -8.10 -0.70
C LYS A 64 -41.86 -8.80 -1.54
N ASP A 65 -40.77 -8.09 -1.81
CA ASP A 65 -39.62 -8.53 -2.63
C ASP A 65 -38.27 -8.29 -1.92
N SER A 66 -38.28 -8.11 -0.60
CA SER A 66 -37.06 -7.88 0.17
C SER A 66 -36.15 -9.11 0.13
N LYS A 67 -34.98 -8.95 -0.48
CA LYS A 67 -33.95 -9.99 -0.55
C LYS A 67 -33.19 -10.06 0.78
N ILE A 68 -33.16 -11.24 1.37
CA ILE A 68 -32.45 -11.56 2.62
C ILE A 68 -31.31 -12.50 2.26
N PHE A 69 -30.09 -12.17 2.67
CA PHE A 69 -28.90 -12.93 2.30
C PHE A 69 -28.35 -13.65 3.54
N PHE A 70 -28.05 -14.95 3.44
CA PHE A 70 -27.50 -15.72 4.56
C PHE A 70 -26.64 -16.90 4.08
N ARG A 71 -25.41 -17.03 4.61
CA ARG A 71 -24.46 -18.13 4.32
C ARG A 71 -24.33 -18.49 2.84
N GLY A 72 -24.18 -17.47 1.97
CA GLY A 72 -24.03 -17.69 0.52
C GLY A 72 -25.32 -18.07 -0.22
N PHE A 73 -26.50 -17.83 0.38
CA PHE A 73 -27.80 -18.00 -0.26
C PHE A 73 -28.61 -16.69 -0.25
N VAL A 74 -29.41 -16.50 -1.29
CA VAL A 74 -30.43 -15.46 -1.36
C VAL A 74 -31.76 -16.06 -0.96
N TYR A 75 -32.49 -15.37 -0.10
CA TYR A 75 -33.85 -15.68 0.31
C TYR A 75 -34.75 -14.50 -0.06
N THR A 76 -36.01 -14.77 -0.36
CA THR A 76 -37.06 -13.75 -0.41
C THR A 76 -38.01 -13.95 0.76
N LEU A 77 -38.49 -12.85 1.33
CA LEU A 77 -39.54 -12.88 2.33
C LEU A 77 -40.89 -12.99 1.62
N GLN A 78 -41.53 -14.15 1.72
CA GLN A 78 -42.86 -14.37 1.18
C GLN A 78 -43.91 -13.62 2.00
N ALA A 79 -45.07 -13.38 1.39
CA ALA A 79 -46.19 -12.67 2.01
C ALA A 79 -46.73 -13.33 3.30
N ASP A 80 -46.47 -14.63 3.48
CA ASP A 80 -46.82 -15.40 4.68
C ASP A 80 -45.74 -15.33 5.78
N GLY A 81 -44.69 -14.55 5.56
CA GLY A 81 -43.56 -14.38 6.48
C GLY A 81 -42.50 -15.48 6.38
N LYS A 82 -42.61 -16.42 5.45
CA LYS A 82 -41.59 -17.48 5.25
C LYS A 82 -40.46 -17.00 4.35
N LEU A 83 -39.27 -17.56 4.57
CA LEU A 83 -38.12 -17.37 3.70
C LEU A 83 -38.11 -18.44 2.60
N ALA A 84 -38.15 -18.00 1.34
CA ALA A 84 -37.98 -18.88 0.19
C ALA A 84 -36.60 -18.68 -0.43
N LYS A 85 -35.85 -19.77 -0.60
CA LYS A 85 -34.51 -19.76 -1.19
C LYS A 85 -34.60 -19.42 -2.68
N LEU A 86 -33.95 -18.34 -3.10
CA LEU A 86 -34.03 -17.78 -4.45
C LEU A 86 -32.90 -18.24 -5.37
N SER A 87 -31.69 -18.49 -4.85
CA SER A 87 -30.61 -19.12 -5.64
C SER A 87 -29.60 -19.90 -4.79
N THR A 88 -28.85 -20.77 -5.46
CA THR A 88 -27.66 -21.45 -4.94
C THR A 88 -26.43 -20.86 -5.62
N THR A 89 -25.37 -20.63 -4.84
CA THR A 89 -24.03 -20.20 -5.28
C THR A 89 -23.82 -18.67 -5.34
N TYR A 90 -23.50 -18.07 -4.19
CA TYR A 90 -23.09 -16.67 -4.06
C TYR A 90 -21.61 -16.52 -3.64
N LYS A 91 -20.70 -17.37 -4.17
CA LYS A 91 -19.27 -17.38 -3.79
C LYS A 91 -18.51 -16.07 -4.05
N ARG A 92 -19.10 -15.08 -4.74
CA ARG A 92 -18.44 -13.81 -5.08
C ARG A 92 -19.26 -12.54 -4.74
N GLY A 93 -20.53 -12.67 -4.34
CA GLY A 93 -21.53 -11.67 -4.73
C GLY A 93 -21.69 -10.40 -3.88
N ARG A 94 -21.43 -10.38 -2.56
CA ARG A 94 -21.78 -9.17 -1.77
C ARG A 94 -20.82 -8.00 -1.91
N LEU A 95 -19.51 -8.26 -1.97
CA LEU A 95 -18.53 -7.19 -2.21
C LEU A 95 -18.59 -6.73 -3.68
N LEU A 96 -18.77 -7.67 -4.61
CA LEU A 96 -19.02 -7.32 -6.01
C LEU A 96 -20.29 -6.47 -6.17
N GLU A 97 -21.40 -6.84 -5.53
CA GLU A 97 -22.64 -6.07 -5.59
C GLU A 97 -22.52 -4.72 -4.87
N PHE A 98 -21.91 -4.68 -3.68
CA PHE A 98 -21.72 -3.44 -2.90
C PHE A 98 -20.88 -2.42 -3.66
N PHE A 99 -19.77 -2.87 -4.27
CA PHE A 99 -18.92 -2.02 -5.10
C PHE A 99 -19.35 -2.02 -6.57
N ASN A 100 -20.47 -2.63 -6.94
CA ASN A 100 -20.91 -2.74 -8.34
C ASN A 100 -19.80 -3.23 -9.32
N LEU A 101 -18.97 -4.17 -8.90
CA LEU A 101 -17.86 -4.74 -9.67
C LEU A 101 -18.35 -5.97 -10.46
N SER A 102 -17.90 -6.12 -11.70
CA SER A 102 -18.16 -7.37 -12.43
C SER A 102 -17.32 -8.55 -11.93
N ASP A 103 -17.84 -9.76 -12.13
CA ASP A 103 -17.20 -11.01 -11.74
C ASP A 103 -15.92 -11.35 -12.53
N LYS A 104 -15.63 -10.56 -13.58
CA LYS A 104 -14.44 -10.68 -14.43
C LYS A 104 -13.33 -9.71 -14.05
N THR A 105 -13.64 -8.61 -13.38
CA THR A 105 -12.67 -7.56 -13.06
C THR A 105 -11.93 -7.82 -11.75
N VAL A 106 -12.54 -8.61 -10.85
CA VAL A 106 -11.98 -8.92 -9.53
C VAL A 106 -12.06 -10.42 -9.20
N THR A 107 -10.93 -11.00 -8.82
CA THR A 107 -10.75 -12.41 -8.43
C THR A 107 -11.16 -12.65 -6.98
N THR A 108 -11.38 -13.92 -6.61
CA THR A 108 -11.70 -14.28 -5.23
C THR A 108 -10.59 -13.92 -4.24
N ALA A 109 -9.32 -14.07 -4.63
CA ALA A 109 -8.18 -13.67 -3.80
C ALA A 109 -8.14 -12.15 -3.55
N GLU A 110 -8.51 -11.34 -4.54
CA GLU A 110 -8.65 -9.89 -4.41
C GLU A 110 -9.76 -9.50 -3.42
N LEU A 111 -10.91 -10.18 -3.48
CA LEU A 111 -12.02 -9.97 -2.55
C LEU A 111 -11.66 -10.38 -1.12
N ASP A 112 -11.02 -11.53 -0.94
CA ASP A 112 -10.62 -12.04 0.38
C ASP A 112 -9.57 -11.15 1.04
N ALA A 113 -8.60 -10.68 0.25
CA ALA A 113 -7.62 -9.73 0.72
C ALA A 113 -8.28 -8.40 1.14
N PHE A 114 -9.23 -7.88 0.35
CA PHE A 114 -9.96 -6.65 0.69
C PHE A 114 -10.72 -6.83 2.01
N ALA A 115 -11.43 -7.94 2.16
CA ALA A 115 -12.15 -8.28 3.37
C ALA A 115 -11.21 -8.34 4.60
N LYS A 116 -10.02 -8.91 4.44
CA LYS A 116 -9.00 -8.98 5.48
C LYS A 116 -8.45 -7.60 5.85
N ALA A 117 -8.00 -6.81 4.88
CA ALA A 117 -7.47 -5.47 5.11
C ALA A 117 -8.53 -4.53 5.72
N PHE A 118 -9.79 -4.65 5.27
CA PHE A 118 -10.91 -3.91 5.85
C PHE A 118 -11.13 -4.27 7.33
N LYS A 119 -11.12 -5.56 7.67
CA LYS A 119 -11.25 -6.05 9.06
C LYS A 119 -10.11 -5.58 9.96
N GLU A 120 -8.90 -5.49 9.40
CA GLU A 120 -7.72 -4.99 10.11
C GLU A 120 -7.69 -3.44 10.20
N GLY A 121 -8.70 -2.74 9.66
CA GLY A 121 -8.78 -1.28 9.67
C GLY A 121 -7.77 -0.60 8.75
N LYS A 122 -7.18 -1.34 7.81
CA LYS A 122 -6.16 -0.84 6.87
C LYS A 122 -6.73 -0.11 5.66
N ILE A 123 -8.04 -0.17 5.45
CA ILE A 123 -8.74 0.53 4.37
C ILE A 123 -9.45 1.75 4.95
N ALA A 124 -9.04 2.93 4.51
CA ALA A 124 -9.64 4.19 4.93
C ALA A 124 -11.02 4.39 4.31
N ASN A 125 -11.89 5.08 5.06
CA ASN A 125 -13.22 5.46 4.56
C ASN A 125 -13.19 6.34 3.30
N ALA A 126 -12.09 7.07 3.06
CA ALA A 126 -11.91 7.87 1.85
C ALA A 126 -11.73 6.95 0.62
N GLU A 127 -10.91 5.92 0.73
CA GLU A 127 -10.65 4.95 -0.34
C GLU A 127 -11.94 4.18 -0.70
N ILE A 128 -12.71 3.74 0.29
CA ILE A 128 -14.02 3.10 0.06
C ILE A 128 -14.96 4.02 -0.73
N LYS A 129 -14.98 5.32 -0.41
CA LYS A 129 -15.79 6.30 -1.14
C LYS A 129 -15.30 6.50 -2.57
N GLU A 130 -13.99 6.52 -2.78
CA GLU A 130 -13.41 6.68 -4.12
C GLU A 130 -13.77 5.50 -5.03
N VAL A 131 -13.80 4.27 -4.49
CA VAL A 131 -14.31 3.10 -5.22
C VAL A 131 -15.80 3.27 -5.52
N LEU A 132 -16.63 3.60 -4.52
CA LEU A 132 -18.08 3.71 -4.70
C LEU A 132 -18.51 4.85 -5.64
N ASN A 133 -17.71 5.93 -5.72
CA ASN A 133 -18.00 7.08 -6.57
C ASN A 133 -17.51 6.90 -8.02
N GLU A 134 -16.71 5.87 -8.30
CA GLU A 134 -16.27 5.59 -9.66
C GLU A 134 -17.41 4.98 -10.47
N SER A 135 -17.64 5.49 -11.68
CA SER A 135 -18.74 5.06 -12.56
C SER A 135 -18.33 3.94 -13.51
N ASP A 136 -17.07 3.92 -13.96
CA ASP A 136 -16.55 2.92 -14.90
C ASP A 136 -16.14 1.62 -14.18
N ASP A 137 -16.57 0.45 -14.68
CA ASP A 137 -16.32 -0.85 -14.03
C ASP A 137 -14.82 -1.18 -13.93
N ILE A 138 -14.05 -0.86 -14.97
CA ILE A 138 -12.61 -1.14 -15.02
C ILE A 138 -11.86 -0.21 -14.05
N ALA A 139 -12.10 1.10 -14.14
CA ALA A 139 -11.52 2.09 -13.23
C ALA A 139 -11.91 1.82 -11.78
N ARG A 140 -13.14 1.36 -11.53
CA ARG A 140 -13.61 1.01 -10.19
C ARG A 140 -12.88 -0.21 -9.64
N ALA A 141 -12.69 -1.23 -10.47
CA ALA A 141 -11.92 -2.41 -10.08
C ALA A 141 -10.45 -2.07 -9.79
N ILE A 142 -9.85 -1.14 -10.52
CA ILE A 142 -8.51 -0.63 -10.22
C ILE A 142 -8.49 0.02 -8.83
N LYS A 143 -9.39 0.98 -8.56
CA LYS A 143 -9.48 1.63 -7.25
C LYS A 143 -9.75 0.64 -6.11
N PHE A 144 -10.56 -0.40 -6.36
CA PHE A 144 -10.83 -1.45 -5.38
C PHE A 144 -9.55 -2.21 -4.99
N LYS A 145 -8.71 -2.55 -5.97
CA LYS A 145 -7.43 -3.21 -5.76
C LYS A 145 -6.43 -2.28 -5.05
N GLU A 146 -6.40 -1.02 -5.45
CA GLU A 146 -5.55 0.01 -4.83
C GLU A 146 -5.88 0.24 -3.36
N ALA A 147 -7.17 0.33 -3.01
CA ALA A 147 -7.69 0.52 -1.66
C ALA A 147 -7.32 -0.63 -0.70
N ASN A 148 -7.13 -1.83 -1.25
CA ASN A 148 -6.71 -2.99 -0.48
C ASN A 148 -5.18 -3.15 -0.44
N ASN A 149 -4.42 -2.28 -1.10
CA ASN A 149 -3.01 -2.55 -1.39
C ASN A 149 -2.81 -3.95 -1.98
N TYR A 150 -3.79 -4.43 -2.77
CA TYR A 150 -3.77 -5.81 -3.25
C TYR A 150 -2.56 -6.01 -4.15
N GLY A 151 -1.72 -6.97 -3.79
CA GLY A 151 -0.48 -7.25 -4.51
C GLY A 151 0.64 -6.24 -4.25
N LYS A 152 0.43 -5.18 -3.45
CA LYS A 152 1.50 -4.30 -2.97
C LYS A 152 2.21 -4.93 -1.78
N ILE A 153 3.46 -4.52 -1.61
CA ILE A 153 4.32 -4.93 -0.50
C ILE A 153 3.94 -4.11 0.73
N THR A 154 3.68 -4.80 1.85
CA THR A 154 3.21 -4.17 3.10
C THR A 154 4.15 -4.37 4.28
N SER A 155 5.15 -5.23 4.14
CA SER A 155 6.16 -5.50 5.16
C SER A 155 7.58 -5.50 4.59
N THR A 156 8.57 -5.32 5.45
CA THR A 156 9.99 -5.37 5.08
C THR A 156 10.39 -6.75 4.57
N ASP A 157 9.86 -7.83 5.16
CA ASP A 157 10.19 -9.20 4.72
C ASP A 157 9.66 -9.48 3.30
N GLU A 158 8.44 -9.02 3.00
CA GLU A 158 7.88 -9.07 1.64
C GLU A 158 8.72 -8.23 0.67
N LEU A 159 9.21 -7.07 1.10
CA LEU A 159 10.07 -6.20 0.29
C LEU A 159 11.39 -6.89 -0.05
N ILE A 160 12.08 -7.44 0.94
CA ILE A 160 13.35 -8.15 0.77
C ILE A 160 13.13 -9.34 -0.18
N ALA A 161 12.13 -10.17 0.09
CA ALA A 161 11.84 -11.33 -0.75
C ALA A 161 11.50 -10.94 -2.19
N PHE A 162 10.80 -9.83 -2.40
CA PHE A 162 10.52 -9.33 -3.74
C PHE A 162 11.78 -8.82 -4.45
N LEU A 163 12.56 -7.97 -3.76
CA LEU A 163 13.80 -7.39 -4.31
C LEU A 163 14.85 -8.47 -4.63
N ASP A 164 14.96 -9.53 -3.82
CA ASP A 164 15.85 -10.68 -4.06
C ASP A 164 15.56 -11.41 -5.38
N ASN A 165 14.33 -11.30 -5.90
CA ASN A 165 13.90 -11.95 -7.14
C ASN A 165 13.88 -11.00 -8.35
N VAL A 166 14.22 -9.72 -8.16
CA VAL A 166 14.36 -8.76 -9.27
C VAL A 166 15.46 -9.24 -10.22
N ASN A 167 15.20 -9.10 -11.52
CA ASN A 167 16.13 -9.47 -12.59
C ASN A 167 15.86 -8.64 -13.85
N GLU A 168 16.54 -8.94 -14.95
CA GLU A 168 16.45 -8.22 -16.22
C GLU A 168 15.05 -8.23 -16.87
N LEU A 169 14.19 -9.17 -16.50
CA LEU A 169 12.79 -9.23 -16.96
C LEU A 169 11.86 -8.38 -16.09
N THR A 170 12.32 -7.92 -14.93
CA THR A 170 11.54 -7.06 -14.05
C THR A 170 11.61 -5.63 -14.55
N THR A 171 10.45 -4.98 -14.67
CA THR A 171 10.34 -3.59 -15.10
C THR A 171 10.11 -2.67 -13.91
N VAL A 172 10.50 -1.40 -14.06
CA VAL A 172 10.24 -0.37 -13.05
C VAL A 172 8.74 -0.18 -12.80
N THR A 173 7.89 -0.36 -13.82
CA THR A 173 6.43 -0.33 -13.67
C THR A 173 5.93 -1.42 -12.73
N GLN A 174 6.49 -2.64 -12.79
CA GLN A 174 6.13 -3.69 -11.84
C GLN A 174 6.54 -3.34 -10.40
N LEU A 175 7.65 -2.63 -10.21
CA LEU A 175 8.04 -2.14 -8.87
C LEU A 175 7.01 -1.11 -8.35
N GLU A 176 6.57 -0.20 -9.21
CA GLU A 176 5.55 0.80 -8.88
C GLU A 176 4.21 0.14 -8.53
N GLU A 177 3.79 -0.87 -9.28
CA GLU A 177 2.60 -1.69 -8.99
C GLU A 177 2.71 -2.41 -7.64
N LYS A 178 3.93 -2.74 -7.19
CA LYS A 178 4.20 -3.26 -5.84
C LYS A 178 4.23 -2.21 -4.75
N GLY A 179 4.07 -0.93 -5.09
CA GLY A 179 4.07 0.20 -4.15
C GLY A 179 5.43 0.86 -3.97
N ILE A 180 6.47 0.46 -4.70
CA ILE A 180 7.79 1.10 -4.64
C ILE A 180 7.78 2.35 -5.52
N LYS A 181 7.68 3.52 -4.89
CA LYS A 181 7.41 4.79 -5.57
C LYS A 181 8.59 5.74 -5.66
N SER A 182 9.74 5.39 -5.10
CA SER A 182 10.92 6.25 -5.06
C SER A 182 12.18 5.42 -4.91
N PHE A 183 13.26 5.84 -5.57
CA PHE A 183 14.56 5.19 -5.55
C PHE A 183 15.64 6.19 -5.18
N PHE A 184 16.57 5.77 -4.32
CA PHE A 184 17.56 6.64 -3.68
C PHE A 184 18.95 6.12 -3.95
N ARG A 185 19.82 6.95 -4.52
CA ARG A 185 21.25 6.64 -4.65
C ARG A 185 22.08 7.56 -3.79
N GLY A 186 22.73 6.97 -2.78
CA GLY A 186 23.74 7.65 -1.99
C GLY A 186 25.09 7.63 -2.68
N THR A 187 25.71 8.80 -2.88
CA THR A 187 26.98 8.90 -3.61
C THR A 187 27.71 10.21 -3.27
N THR A 188 28.78 10.50 -3.98
CA THR A 188 29.57 11.72 -3.83
C THR A 188 29.82 12.43 -5.17
N ARG A 189 30.07 13.74 -5.08
CA ARG A 189 30.67 14.53 -6.15
C ARG A 189 32.04 15.03 -5.74
N ASN A 190 32.99 15.05 -6.66
CA ASN A 190 34.29 15.66 -6.45
C ASN A 190 34.12 17.18 -6.17
N LYS A 191 34.85 17.72 -5.18
CA LYS A 191 34.75 19.15 -4.81
C LYS A 191 35.36 20.10 -5.83
N ILE A 192 36.26 19.61 -6.69
CA ILE A 192 37.03 20.42 -7.65
C ILE A 192 36.25 20.59 -8.95
N ASP A 193 35.85 19.49 -9.58
CA ASP A 193 35.23 19.49 -10.91
C ASP A 193 33.75 19.10 -10.90
N ASN A 194 33.18 18.84 -9.71
CA ASN A 194 31.79 18.42 -9.52
C ASN A 194 31.42 17.10 -10.24
N SER A 195 32.42 16.34 -10.70
CA SER A 195 32.24 15.03 -11.31
C SER A 195 31.58 14.07 -10.32
N LEU A 196 30.67 13.24 -10.83
CA LEU A 196 29.94 12.27 -10.05
C LEU A 196 30.83 11.04 -9.82
N PHE A 197 30.80 10.46 -8.63
CA PHE A 197 31.47 9.20 -8.41
C PHE A 197 30.77 8.09 -9.20
N PRO A 198 31.45 7.40 -10.12
CA PRO A 198 30.81 6.40 -11.00
C PRO A 198 30.50 5.08 -10.27
N GLY A 199 31.06 4.87 -9.08
CA GLY A 199 31.02 3.59 -8.37
C GLY A 199 32.30 2.77 -8.58
N SER A 200 32.40 1.64 -7.88
CA SER A 200 33.49 0.69 -8.08
C SER A 200 33.44 0.08 -9.48
N THR A 201 34.56 -0.46 -9.98
CA THR A 201 34.60 -1.13 -11.30
C THR A 201 33.52 -2.21 -11.43
N ASN A 202 33.29 -2.99 -10.36
CA ASN A 202 32.24 -4.00 -10.35
C ASN A 202 30.84 -3.40 -10.46
N ALA A 203 30.57 -2.27 -9.79
CA ALA A 203 29.30 -1.55 -9.91
C ALA A 203 29.14 -0.94 -11.32
N GLN A 204 30.22 -0.48 -11.95
CA GLN A 204 30.14 0.04 -13.32
C GLN A 204 29.80 -1.05 -14.35
N ILE A 205 30.27 -2.29 -14.13
CA ILE A 205 29.98 -3.44 -15.00
C ILE A 205 28.59 -4.03 -14.72
N GLY A 206 28.21 -4.15 -13.44
CA GLY A 206 26.97 -4.80 -13.01
C GLY A 206 25.74 -3.89 -13.01
N GLY A 207 25.92 -2.58 -13.22
CA GLY A 207 24.85 -1.59 -13.12
C GLY A 207 24.92 -0.78 -11.83
N MET A 208 24.30 0.39 -11.87
CA MET A 208 24.29 1.33 -10.76
C MET A 208 23.38 0.84 -9.63
N SER A 209 23.91 0.80 -8.41
CA SER A 209 23.17 0.47 -7.20
C SER A 209 22.41 1.69 -6.65
N ALA A 210 21.15 1.46 -6.30
CA ALA A 210 20.27 2.35 -5.56
C ALA A 210 19.53 1.56 -4.47
N SER A 211 18.81 2.26 -3.60
CA SER A 211 18.00 1.67 -2.55
C SER A 211 16.55 2.13 -2.66
N THR A 212 15.63 1.31 -2.15
CA THR A 212 14.26 1.74 -1.87
C THR A 212 14.14 2.50 -0.53
N ASP A 213 15.21 2.53 0.27
CA ASP A 213 15.26 3.15 1.60
C ASP A 213 16.18 4.40 1.62
N PRO A 214 15.62 5.61 1.84
CA PRO A 214 16.39 6.84 1.86
C PRO A 214 17.36 6.94 3.03
N VAL A 215 17.10 6.26 4.16
CA VAL A 215 17.99 6.27 5.33
C VAL A 215 19.28 5.52 4.98
N LYS A 216 19.16 4.34 4.37
CA LYS A 216 20.30 3.52 3.92
C LYS A 216 21.12 4.27 2.88
N SER A 217 20.48 4.86 1.88
CA SER A 217 21.18 5.68 0.89
C SER A 217 21.84 6.92 1.48
N THR A 218 21.24 7.57 2.48
CA THR A 218 21.88 8.69 3.17
C THR A 218 23.15 8.25 3.92
N ILE A 219 23.14 7.06 4.54
CA ILE A 219 24.33 6.48 5.18
C ILE A 219 25.47 6.30 4.17
N PHE A 220 25.19 5.80 2.96
CA PHE A 220 26.18 5.68 1.89
C PHE A 220 26.75 7.03 1.46
N SER A 221 25.91 8.06 1.32
CA SER A 221 26.38 9.42 1.01
C SER A 221 27.33 9.96 2.09
N ILE A 222 27.04 9.72 3.37
CA ILE A 222 27.88 10.16 4.50
C ILE A 222 29.20 9.40 4.50
N GLU A 223 29.14 8.07 4.42
CA GLU A 223 30.31 7.20 4.43
C GLU A 223 31.27 7.54 3.28
N SER A 224 30.73 7.62 2.06
CA SER A 224 31.51 7.95 0.86
C SER A 224 32.15 9.34 0.98
N ALA A 225 31.40 10.35 1.45
CA ALA A 225 31.95 11.70 1.64
C ALA A 225 33.03 11.76 2.72
N THR A 226 32.92 10.91 3.75
CA THR A 226 33.89 10.81 4.84
C THR A 226 35.20 10.17 4.38
N GLN A 227 35.11 9.08 3.63
CA GLN A 227 36.30 8.36 3.14
C GLN A 227 37.05 9.15 2.09
N TYR A 228 36.33 9.82 1.20
CA TYR A 228 36.91 10.59 0.11
C TYR A 228 36.87 12.08 0.46
N GLY A 229 37.77 12.54 1.34
CA GLY A 229 37.79 13.93 1.85
C GLY A 229 37.80 15.04 0.78
N GLY A 230 38.17 14.71 -0.47
CA GLY A 230 38.06 15.56 -1.66
C GLY A 230 36.65 15.61 -2.31
N SER A 231 35.63 15.04 -1.69
CA SER A 231 34.29 14.89 -2.24
C SER A 231 33.21 15.38 -1.28
N LYS A 232 32.04 15.74 -1.82
CA LYS A 232 30.83 16.12 -1.09
C LYS A 232 29.76 15.04 -1.27
N GLY A 233 29.11 14.65 -0.19
CA GLY A 233 28.03 13.66 -0.24
C GLY A 233 26.77 14.23 -0.86
N VAL A 234 26.13 13.46 -1.73
CA VAL A 234 24.86 13.81 -2.38
C VAL A 234 23.91 12.62 -2.38
N LEU A 235 22.63 12.91 -2.41
CA LEU A 235 21.56 11.92 -2.53
C LEU A 235 20.77 12.20 -3.81
N GLN A 236 20.82 11.27 -4.76
CA GLN A 236 20.07 11.31 -6.01
C GLN A 236 18.77 10.54 -5.86
N MET A 237 17.67 11.08 -6.41
CA MET A 237 16.34 10.54 -6.23
C MET A 237 15.60 10.42 -7.56
N GLY A 238 15.13 9.22 -7.86
CA GLY A 238 14.34 8.94 -9.06
C GLY A 238 12.94 8.41 -8.74
N LEU A 239 11.98 8.75 -9.60
CA LEU A 239 10.64 8.20 -9.59
C LEU A 239 10.48 7.12 -10.67
N PRO A 240 9.54 6.17 -10.52
CA PRO A 240 9.24 5.17 -11.53
C PRO A 240 9.01 5.77 -12.92
N ILE A 241 8.26 6.87 -13.02
CA ILE A 241 7.94 7.54 -14.30
C ILE A 241 9.18 8.03 -15.04
N ASP A 242 10.23 8.44 -14.32
CA ASP A 242 11.48 8.91 -14.91
C ASP A 242 12.37 7.71 -15.30
N LEU A 243 12.32 6.63 -14.52
CA LEU A 243 13.20 5.47 -14.68
C LEU A 243 12.62 4.33 -15.54
N LYS A 244 11.37 4.44 -16.01
CA LYS A 244 10.62 3.36 -16.68
C LYS A 244 11.29 2.68 -17.87
N ASN A 245 12.23 3.37 -18.53
CA ASN A 245 12.94 2.85 -19.71
C ASN A 245 14.31 2.24 -19.36
N ILE A 246 14.68 2.20 -18.07
CA ILE A 246 15.93 1.63 -17.60
C ILE A 246 15.67 0.16 -17.22
N THR A 247 16.46 -0.74 -17.77
CA THR A 247 16.42 -2.16 -17.40
C THR A 247 17.02 -2.38 -16.01
N LEU A 248 16.51 -3.38 -15.30
CA LEU A 248 17.03 -3.78 -14.00
C LEU A 248 18.05 -4.91 -14.17
N SER A 249 18.84 -5.15 -13.13
CA SER A 249 19.69 -6.33 -13.05
C SER A 249 19.41 -7.07 -11.76
N ALA A 250 19.85 -8.34 -11.70
CA ALA A 250 19.76 -9.11 -10.47
C ALA A 250 20.52 -8.38 -9.34
N PRO A 251 19.98 -8.39 -8.11
CA PRO A 251 20.67 -7.81 -6.96
C PRO A 251 21.97 -8.58 -6.69
N ASN A 252 22.92 -7.93 -6.01
CA ASN A 252 24.19 -8.61 -5.71
C ASN A 252 24.05 -9.58 -4.53
N ARG A 253 24.03 -9.09 -3.29
CA ARG A 253 24.06 -9.83 -2.03
C ARG A 253 23.55 -9.04 -0.82
N ARG A 254 23.15 -7.78 -0.98
CA ARG A 254 22.89 -6.88 0.16
C ARG A 254 21.45 -6.37 0.22
N VAL A 255 20.51 -7.05 -0.42
CA VAL A 255 19.09 -6.67 -0.39
C VAL A 255 18.55 -6.63 1.05
N ASP A 256 18.94 -7.61 1.86
CA ASP A 256 18.54 -7.74 3.27
C ASP A 256 19.02 -6.58 4.17
N ILE A 257 20.08 -5.87 3.76
CA ILE A 257 20.71 -4.79 4.53
C ILE A 257 20.41 -3.42 3.92
N GLU A 258 20.52 -3.31 2.60
CA GLU A 258 20.53 -2.06 1.84
C GLU A 258 19.21 -1.83 1.09
N LEU A 259 18.31 -2.82 1.05
CA LEU A 259 17.10 -2.79 0.21
C LEU A 259 17.43 -2.38 -1.22
N GLU A 260 18.52 -2.98 -1.71
CA GLU A 260 19.20 -2.65 -2.95
C GLU A 260 18.35 -2.97 -4.18
N ILE A 261 18.46 -2.11 -5.18
CA ILE A 261 18.05 -2.35 -6.54
C ILE A 261 19.15 -1.93 -7.51
N ILE A 262 19.40 -2.75 -8.52
CA ILE A 262 20.40 -2.48 -9.54
C ILE A 262 19.70 -2.01 -10.82
N PHE A 263 20.03 -0.79 -11.24
CA PHE A 263 19.64 -0.25 -12.53
C PHE A 263 20.78 -0.46 -13.52
N ASN A 264 20.50 -1.07 -14.67
CA ASN A 264 21.46 -1.28 -15.75
C ASN A 264 21.68 0.02 -16.55
N THR A 265 22.31 0.98 -15.89
CA THR A 265 22.65 2.31 -16.39
C THR A 265 23.88 2.82 -15.66
N SER A 266 24.56 3.82 -16.22
CA SER A 266 25.66 4.49 -15.53
C SER A 266 25.17 5.45 -14.45
N ALA A 267 26.03 5.76 -13.49
CA ALA A 267 25.79 6.77 -12.47
C ALA A 267 25.37 8.11 -13.08
N GLU A 268 26.05 8.57 -14.14
CA GLU A 268 25.74 9.82 -14.83
C GLU A 268 24.39 9.78 -15.53
N ASN A 269 24.02 8.65 -16.14
CA ASN A 269 22.74 8.53 -16.81
C ASN A 269 21.59 8.47 -15.80
N PHE A 270 21.76 7.74 -14.70
CA PHE A 270 20.81 7.80 -13.60
C PHE A 270 20.67 9.24 -13.09
N ALA A 271 21.78 9.94 -12.83
CA ALA A 271 21.77 11.32 -12.35
C ALA A 271 21.02 12.29 -13.27
N LYS A 272 21.12 12.11 -14.59
CA LYS A 272 20.38 12.91 -15.59
C LYS A 272 18.89 12.61 -15.58
N THR A 273 18.52 11.36 -15.33
CA THR A 273 17.13 10.92 -15.28
C THR A 273 16.47 11.23 -13.93
N SER A 274 17.22 11.09 -12.85
CA SER A 274 16.83 11.44 -11.48
C SER A 274 16.84 12.97 -11.34
N LYS A 275 15.70 13.61 -11.58
CA LYS A 275 15.56 15.09 -11.61
C LYS A 275 15.82 15.79 -10.26
N ILE A 276 16.10 15.02 -9.21
CA ILE A 276 16.31 15.54 -7.85
C ILE A 276 17.64 15.05 -7.31
N GLU A 277 18.44 15.99 -6.84
CA GLU A 277 19.66 15.74 -6.10
C GLU A 277 19.78 16.75 -4.95
N ILE A 278 20.00 16.26 -3.73
CA ILE A 278 20.23 17.12 -2.56
C ILE A 278 21.58 16.82 -1.92
N SER A 279 22.12 17.79 -1.19
CA SER A 279 23.32 17.55 -0.38
C SER A 279 23.03 16.56 0.75
N VAL A 280 24.05 15.84 1.20
CA VAL A 280 23.93 14.90 2.31
C VAL A 280 23.49 15.58 3.61
N GLU A 281 23.86 16.84 3.83
CA GLU A 281 23.41 17.62 4.99
C GLU A 281 21.91 17.87 4.97
N ASN A 282 21.34 18.14 3.79
CA ASN A 282 19.89 18.28 3.64
C ASN A 282 19.19 16.93 3.75
N ALA A 283 19.75 15.86 3.17
CA ALA A 283 19.23 14.51 3.34
C ALA A 283 19.14 14.11 4.81
N ARG A 284 20.18 14.38 5.61
CA ARG A 284 20.19 14.14 7.07
C ARG A 284 19.07 14.88 7.80
N LYS A 285 18.78 16.13 7.43
CA LYS A 285 17.66 16.89 8.02
C LYS A 285 16.32 16.23 7.72
N VAL A 286 16.10 15.81 6.47
CA VAL A 286 14.85 15.14 6.06
C VAL A 286 14.74 13.77 6.74
N VAL A 287 15.85 13.03 6.90
CA VAL A 287 15.86 11.77 7.66
C VAL A 287 15.39 12.00 9.10
N LYS A 288 15.94 13.02 9.78
CA LYS A 288 15.52 13.38 11.13
C LYS A 288 14.04 13.77 11.21
N GLU A 289 13.55 14.52 10.23
CA GLU A 289 12.16 14.99 10.19
C GLU A 289 11.15 13.85 9.96
N VAL A 290 11.41 12.92 9.04
CA VAL A 290 10.48 11.85 8.65
C VAL A 290 10.59 10.62 9.55
N PHE A 291 11.81 10.28 9.95
CA PHE A 291 12.10 9.04 10.65
C PHE A 291 12.44 9.24 12.13
N GLY A 292 12.71 10.46 12.57
CA GLY A 292 13.18 10.72 13.94
C GLY A 292 14.61 10.22 14.20
N ILE A 293 15.38 9.93 13.14
CA ILE A 293 16.73 9.37 13.21
C ILE A 293 17.74 10.51 13.00
N ASP A 294 18.62 10.73 13.97
CA ASP A 294 19.73 11.69 13.82
C ASP A 294 20.97 10.96 13.31
N LEU A 295 21.19 11.03 12.00
CA LEU A 295 22.38 10.43 11.38
C LEU A 295 23.61 11.33 11.62
N PRO A 296 24.79 10.76 11.91
CA PRO A 296 26.01 11.53 12.10
C PRO A 296 26.46 12.23 10.82
N SER A 297 27.29 13.27 10.95
CA SER A 297 27.83 14.03 9.82
C SER A 297 28.97 13.33 9.09
N SER A 298 29.59 12.36 9.73
CA SER A 298 30.69 11.56 9.19
C SER A 298 30.58 10.12 9.69
N LEU A 299 30.98 9.18 8.85
CA LEU A 299 30.93 7.74 9.14
C LEU A 299 32.16 7.03 8.58
N THR A 300 32.79 6.22 9.42
CA THR A 300 33.73 5.19 8.94
C THR A 300 32.94 4.04 8.31
N ARG A 301 33.64 3.16 7.58
CA ARG A 301 33.01 1.96 6.99
C ARG A 301 32.33 1.10 8.06
N ASP A 302 33.00 0.85 9.18
CA ASP A 302 32.48 0.00 10.26
C ASP A 302 31.24 0.61 10.92
N SER A 303 31.25 1.93 11.17
CA SER A 303 30.07 2.62 11.72
C SER A 303 28.91 2.64 10.73
N ALA A 304 29.18 2.78 9.43
CA ALA A 304 28.15 2.70 8.40
C ALA A 304 27.54 1.29 8.34
N ASP A 305 28.34 0.22 8.32
CA ASP A 305 27.85 -1.17 8.32
C ASP A 305 27.02 -1.47 9.58
N HIS A 306 27.46 -0.97 10.74
CA HIS A 306 26.69 -1.09 11.98
C HIS A 306 25.32 -0.42 11.88
N LEU A 307 25.24 0.82 11.38
CA LEU A 307 23.97 1.53 11.23
C LEU A 307 23.06 0.87 10.20
N LEU A 308 23.61 0.38 9.08
CA LEU A 308 22.84 -0.34 8.06
C LEU A 308 22.19 -1.60 8.62
N ARG A 309 22.83 -2.31 9.56
CA ARG A 309 22.29 -3.52 10.19
C ARG A 309 21.36 -3.28 11.38
N THR A 310 21.51 -2.17 12.07
CA THR A 310 20.79 -1.90 13.33
C THR A 310 19.59 -0.99 13.16
N LEU A 311 19.62 -0.07 12.19
CA LEU A 311 18.46 0.77 11.91
C LEU A 311 17.38 -0.03 11.19
N PRO A 312 16.11 0.08 11.64
CA PRO A 312 15.01 -0.58 10.96
C PRO A 312 14.87 -0.06 9.52
N ALA A 313 14.43 -0.93 8.63
CA ALA A 313 14.09 -0.53 7.27
C ALA A 313 12.93 0.48 7.26
N SER A 314 13.01 1.45 6.34
CA SER A 314 11.93 2.39 6.07
C SER A 314 10.74 1.69 5.43
N SER A 315 9.51 2.08 5.80
CA SER A 315 8.34 1.69 5.02
C SER A 315 8.34 2.40 3.67
N LEU A 316 7.68 1.81 2.67
CA LEU A 316 7.55 2.41 1.33
C LEU A 316 6.83 3.77 1.39
N ASP A 317 5.84 3.92 2.28
CA ASP A 317 5.13 5.19 2.48
C ASP A 317 6.04 6.28 3.05
N LYS A 318 6.85 5.96 4.07
CA LYS A 318 7.81 6.93 4.61
C LYS A 318 8.91 7.27 3.62
N SER A 319 9.27 6.32 2.76
CA SER A 319 10.24 6.56 1.70
C SER A 319 9.71 7.57 0.67
N LEU A 320 8.43 7.45 0.30
CA LEU A 320 7.76 8.46 -0.53
C LEU A 320 7.61 9.80 0.21
N GLU A 321 7.27 9.81 1.50
CA GLU A 321 7.21 11.04 2.30
C GLU A 321 8.57 11.76 2.32
N PHE A 322 9.66 11.01 2.49
CA PHE A 322 11.02 11.54 2.40
C PHE A 322 11.25 12.21 1.04
N TYR A 323 10.93 11.54 -0.07
CA TYR A 323 11.07 12.12 -1.41
C TYR A 323 10.30 13.43 -1.54
N GLN A 324 9.03 13.46 -1.11
CA GLN A 324 8.17 14.65 -1.19
C GLN A 324 8.73 15.83 -0.40
N LYS A 325 9.30 15.59 0.78
CA LYS A 325 9.94 16.64 1.58
C LYS A 325 11.28 17.08 0.98
N ALA A 326 12.05 16.15 0.43
CA ALA A 326 13.34 16.41 -0.17
C ALA A 326 13.26 17.35 -1.39
N ILE A 327 12.13 17.36 -2.13
CA ILE A 327 11.88 18.32 -3.23
C ILE A 327 12.12 19.77 -2.79
N LYS A 328 11.75 20.14 -1.56
CA LYS A 328 11.90 21.51 -1.03
C LYS A 328 13.36 21.95 -0.91
N TYR A 329 14.29 21.01 -0.91
CA TYR A 329 15.73 21.24 -0.82
C TYR A 329 16.43 21.19 -2.19
N ASN A 330 15.69 20.97 -3.27
CA ASN A 330 16.22 20.76 -4.62
C ASN A 330 16.51 22.06 -5.41
N GLY A 331 16.60 23.22 -4.75
CA GLY A 331 17.04 24.47 -5.37
C GLY A 331 16.28 24.94 -6.62
N LEU A 332 15.09 24.37 -6.88
CA LEU A 332 14.14 24.77 -7.92
C LEU A 332 12.99 25.55 -7.30
#